data_AF-A0A556UDC5-F1
#
_entry.id   AF-A0A556UDC5-F1
#
_cell.length_a   1.000
_cell.length_b   1.000
_cell.length_c   1.000
_cell.angle_alpha   90.00
_cell.angle_beta   90.00
_cell.angle_gamma   90.00
#
_symmetry.space_group_name_H-M   'P 1'
#
loop_
_entity.id
_entity.type
_entity.pdbx_description
1 polymer ?
#
loop_
_entity_poly.entity_id
_entity_poly.type
_entity_poly.pdbx_seq_one_letter_code
_entity_poly.pdbx_strand_id
1 'polypeptide(L)'
;MKKAIVSIIAILGLTACSSQNNNSKNHTNSSKVQNKVTQIKEKKIDTSKKYPGLSLMTIPSEFRGNWYRSDEFSKSARKLVITKHLVNDSVVYQKTGNIKLDHNSEKQNKQYAGNISIGKVDTINGLSSLRIRDVLGSVDIIYMLGTFKGHQCLFLAYDFGDREIHGVLFKKADLAVKYRKYDFSKLK
;
A
#
# COMPACT_ATOMS: atom_id res chain seq x y z
N MET A 1 -48.03 -43.54 34.82
CA MET A 1 -47.29 -43.34 33.55
C MET A 1 -47.53 -41.91 33.09
N LYS A 2 -46.51 -41.05 33.17
CA LYS A 2 -46.59 -39.62 32.90
C LYS A 2 -46.29 -39.37 31.41
N LYS A 3 -47.16 -38.62 30.73
CA LYS A 3 -46.98 -38.20 29.32
C LYS A 3 -46.36 -36.79 29.26
N ALA A 4 -45.68 -36.57 28.15
CA ALA A 4 -44.76 -35.49 27.82
C ALA A 4 -45.31 -34.06 27.96
N ILE A 5 -44.41 -33.11 28.23
CA ILE A 5 -44.63 -31.67 28.05
C ILE A 5 -43.57 -31.14 27.08
N VAL A 6 -44.10 -30.50 26.04
CA VAL A 6 -43.42 -29.84 24.93
C VAL A 6 -42.75 -28.54 25.40
N SER A 7 -41.51 -28.30 24.97
CA SER A 7 -40.82 -27.02 25.17
C SER A 7 -41.17 -26.03 24.06
N ILE A 8 -41.65 -24.84 24.44
CA ILE A 8 -41.88 -23.68 23.58
C ILE A 8 -40.75 -22.67 23.82
N ILE A 9 -40.10 -22.25 22.73
CA ILE A 9 -39.10 -21.18 22.68
C ILE A 9 -39.84 -19.84 22.69
N ALA A 10 -39.48 -18.94 23.61
CA ALA A 10 -39.93 -17.54 23.59
C ALA A 10 -38.72 -16.59 23.64
N ILE A 11 -38.70 -15.69 22.66
CA ILE A 11 -37.67 -14.67 22.39
C ILE A 11 -37.89 -13.49 23.34
N LEU A 12 -36.83 -13.06 24.05
CA LEU A 12 -36.84 -11.80 24.81
C LEU A 12 -36.01 -10.76 24.07
N GLY A 13 -36.70 -9.78 23.49
CA GLY A 13 -36.11 -8.50 23.10
C GLY A 13 -35.99 -7.58 24.32
N LEU A 14 -34.94 -6.75 24.35
CA LEU A 14 -34.87 -5.59 25.22
C LEU A 14 -34.44 -4.38 24.39
N THR A 15 -35.41 -3.52 24.12
CA THR A 15 -35.19 -2.10 23.85
C THR A 15 -35.34 -1.36 25.18
N ALA A 16 -34.38 -0.49 25.50
CA ALA A 16 -34.55 0.55 26.49
C ALA A 16 -33.80 1.80 26.02
N CYS A 17 -34.55 2.80 25.58
CA CYS A 17 -34.14 4.18 25.58
C CYS A 17 -34.55 4.78 26.93
N SER A 18 -33.64 5.46 27.62
CA SER A 18 -34.01 6.48 28.60
C SER A 18 -33.17 7.75 28.37
N SER A 19 -33.88 8.86 28.14
CA SER A 19 -33.32 10.20 28.18
C SER A 19 -33.25 10.67 29.63
N GLN A 20 -32.11 11.24 30.03
CA GLN A 20 -32.05 12.10 31.20
C GLN A 20 -31.23 13.35 30.85
N ASN A 21 -31.93 14.49 30.94
CA ASN A 21 -31.46 15.82 30.65
C ASN A 21 -30.73 16.35 31.90
N ASN A 22 -29.47 16.76 31.78
CA ASN A 22 -28.77 17.56 32.79
C ASN A 22 -27.94 18.62 32.08
N ASN A 23 -28.34 19.88 32.26
CA ASN A 23 -27.58 21.06 31.88
C ASN A 23 -26.28 21.11 32.71
N SER A 24 -25.13 21.06 32.04
CA SER A 24 -23.91 21.67 32.56
C SER A 24 -23.07 22.23 31.40
N LYS A 25 -22.48 23.37 31.69
CA LYS A 25 -21.91 24.35 30.77
C LYS A 25 -20.66 23.82 30.05
N ASN A 26 -20.57 24.19 28.78
CA ASN A 26 -19.38 24.43 27.96
C ASN A 26 -18.01 24.03 28.55
N HIS A 27 -17.39 23.03 27.92
CA HIS A 27 -16.06 23.17 27.33
C HIS A 27 -15.84 22.04 26.33
N THR A 28 -16.23 22.28 25.07
CA THR A 28 -15.98 21.36 23.96
C THR A 28 -14.54 21.54 23.48
N ASN A 29 -13.57 20.90 24.14
CA ASN A 29 -12.28 20.63 23.49
C ASN A 29 -12.47 19.40 22.58
N SER A 30 -13.15 19.63 21.45
CA SER A 30 -13.09 18.73 20.31
C SER A 30 -11.69 18.85 19.72
N SER A 31 -10.78 17.99 20.17
CA SER A 31 -9.54 17.70 19.46
C SER A 31 -9.93 17.00 18.16
N LYS A 32 -10.34 17.78 17.15
CA LYS A 32 -10.34 17.32 15.77
C LYS A 32 -8.90 16.94 15.46
N VAL A 33 -8.61 15.64 15.52
CA VAL A 33 -7.43 15.06 14.87
C VAL A 33 -7.67 15.27 13.38
N GLN A 34 -7.34 16.46 12.89
CA GLN A 34 -7.17 16.72 11.48
C GLN A 34 -6.02 15.83 11.06
N ASN A 35 -6.35 14.68 10.47
CA ASN A 35 -5.44 13.94 9.62
C ASN A 35 -5.02 14.91 8.51
N LYS A 36 -3.91 15.64 8.76
CA LYS A 36 -3.27 16.48 7.76
C LYS A 36 -2.75 15.52 6.70
N VAL A 37 -3.58 15.24 5.69
CA VAL A 37 -3.15 14.60 4.46
C VAL A 37 -2.05 15.50 3.94
N THR A 38 -0.81 15.08 4.19
CA THR A 38 0.35 15.84 3.76
C THR A 38 0.34 15.71 2.26
N GLN A 39 -0.14 16.75 1.57
CA GLN A 39 -0.09 16.82 0.12
C GLN A 39 1.38 16.74 -0.27
N ILE A 40 1.78 15.57 -0.76
CA ILE A 40 3.11 15.38 -1.33
C ILE A 40 3.15 16.31 -2.54
N LYS A 41 4.04 17.31 -2.52
CA LYS A 41 4.26 18.17 -3.68
C LYS A 41 4.62 17.27 -4.85
N GLU A 42 3.72 17.16 -5.82
CA GLU A 42 3.94 16.34 -7.00
C GLU A 42 5.05 16.98 -7.83
N LYS A 43 6.15 16.25 -8.00
CA LYS A 43 7.22 16.65 -8.91
C LYS A 43 6.62 16.71 -10.32
N LYS A 44 6.82 17.83 -11.03
CA LYS A 44 6.38 17.97 -12.41
C LYS A 44 7.13 16.95 -13.26
N ILE A 45 6.38 16.06 -13.91
CA ILE A 45 6.95 15.01 -14.76
C ILE A 45 7.06 15.58 -16.17
N ASP A 46 8.24 15.47 -16.75
CA ASP A 46 8.42 15.75 -18.17
C ASP A 46 7.87 14.58 -18.99
N THR A 47 6.76 14.84 -19.68
CA THR A 47 6.08 13.89 -20.58
C THR A 47 6.35 14.17 -22.05
N SER A 48 7.30 15.06 -22.38
CA SER A 48 7.66 15.40 -23.76
C SER A 48 8.16 14.18 -24.54
N LYS A 49 8.91 13.30 -23.87
CA LYS A 49 9.37 12.03 -24.45
C LYS A 49 8.24 10.99 -24.42
N LYS A 50 7.84 10.55 -25.61
CA LYS A 50 6.87 9.46 -25.80
C LYS A 50 7.58 8.14 -26.03
N TYR A 51 7.08 7.09 -25.40
CA TYR A 51 7.59 5.73 -25.52
C TYR A 51 6.53 4.85 -26.22
N PRO A 52 6.75 4.44 -27.48
CA PRO A 52 5.87 3.51 -28.17
C PRO A 52 5.55 2.25 -27.33
N GLY A 53 4.27 1.89 -27.25
CA GLY A 53 3.81 0.73 -26.46
C GLY A 53 3.76 0.95 -24.95
N LEU A 54 4.03 2.17 -24.47
CA LEU A 54 3.89 2.58 -23.08
C LEU A 54 2.99 3.83 -22.97
N SER A 55 2.12 3.86 -21.97
CA SER A 55 1.39 5.08 -21.59
C SER A 55 1.68 5.45 -20.14
N LEU A 56 1.61 6.75 -19.81
CA LEU A 56 1.83 7.20 -18.44
C LEU A 56 0.78 6.55 -17.52
N MET A 57 1.24 5.86 -16.48
CA MET A 57 0.36 5.17 -15.55
C MET A 57 -0.18 6.15 -14.51
N THR A 58 -1.47 6.05 -14.18
CA THR A 58 -2.02 6.68 -12.98
C THR A 58 -2.08 5.63 -11.86
N ILE A 59 -1.18 5.73 -10.89
CA ILE A 59 -1.12 4.81 -9.74
C ILE A 59 -2.36 5.00 -8.87
N PRO A 60 -3.09 3.95 -8.44
CA PRO A 60 -4.26 4.10 -7.59
C PRO A 60 -3.98 4.82 -6.25
N SER A 61 -4.96 5.56 -5.74
CA SER A 61 -4.79 6.44 -4.58
C SER A 61 -4.36 5.73 -3.30
N GLU A 62 -4.78 4.49 -3.12
CA GLU A 62 -4.49 3.66 -1.95
C GLU A 62 -3.01 3.34 -1.79
N PHE A 63 -2.24 3.30 -2.88
CA PHE A 63 -0.79 3.13 -2.86
C PHE A 63 -0.04 4.45 -2.65
N ARG A 64 -0.68 5.60 -2.89
CA ARG A 64 0.00 6.90 -2.83
C ARG A 64 0.32 7.29 -1.39
N GLY A 65 1.38 8.05 -1.20
CA GLY A 65 1.81 8.54 0.09
C GLY A 65 3.29 8.31 0.37
N ASN A 66 3.69 8.71 1.58
CA ASN A 66 4.97 8.35 2.15
C ASN A 66 4.82 6.99 2.85
N TRP A 67 5.74 6.10 2.53
CA TRP A 67 5.87 4.78 3.13
C TRP A 67 7.26 4.63 3.69
N TYR A 68 7.39 3.88 4.78
CA TYR A 68 8.64 3.79 5.53
C TYR A 68 8.96 2.33 5.79
N ARG A 69 10.20 1.94 5.50
CA ARG A 69 10.77 0.65 5.86
C ARG A 69 12.04 0.86 6.67
N SER A 70 12.42 -0.10 7.48
CA SER A 70 13.71 -0.09 8.17
C SER A 70 14.37 -1.44 7.96
N ASP A 71 15.68 -1.42 7.69
CA ASP A 71 16.47 -2.64 7.68
C ASP A 71 16.70 -3.10 9.13
N GLU A 72 16.97 -4.40 9.32
CA GLU A 72 17.05 -5.05 10.64
C GLU A 72 18.01 -4.33 11.61
N PHE A 73 19.17 -3.93 11.10
CA PHE A 73 20.23 -3.29 11.86
C PHE A 73 20.12 -1.76 11.91
N SER A 74 19.24 -1.15 11.11
CA SER A 74 19.07 0.30 11.06
C SER A 74 18.26 0.82 12.24
N LYS A 75 18.67 1.95 12.83
CA LYS A 75 17.85 2.69 13.79
C LYS A 75 16.97 3.76 13.13
N SER A 76 17.02 3.86 11.81
CA SER A 76 16.32 4.86 11.01
C SER A 76 15.48 4.20 9.92
N ALA A 77 14.37 4.84 9.57
CA ALA A 77 13.53 4.39 8.48
C ALA A 77 13.92 5.06 7.15
N ARG A 78 13.96 4.27 6.08
CA ARG A 78 14.03 4.73 4.69
C ARG A 78 12.63 5.03 4.19
N LYS A 79 12.50 6.15 3.48
CA LYS A 79 11.23 6.62 2.92
C LYS A 79 11.11 6.20 1.46
N LEU A 80 9.97 5.60 1.12
CA LEU A 80 9.46 5.40 -0.22
C LEU A 80 8.35 6.41 -0.48
N VAL A 81 8.43 7.15 -1.59
CA VAL A 81 7.38 8.10 -1.98
C VAL A 81 6.66 7.57 -3.20
N ILE A 82 5.34 7.40 -3.10
CA ILE A 82 4.47 7.03 -4.21
C ILE A 82 3.52 8.19 -4.49
N THR A 83 3.56 8.72 -5.71
CA THR A 83 2.66 9.80 -6.15
C THR A 83 1.68 9.27 -7.20
N LYS A 84 0.95 10.15 -7.89
CA LYS A 84 0.07 9.76 -9.00
C LYS A 84 0.81 9.02 -10.12
N HIS A 85 2.08 9.35 -10.35
CA HIS A 85 2.82 8.92 -11.53
C HIS A 85 4.28 8.50 -11.22
N LEU A 86 4.69 8.53 -9.95
CA LEU A 86 6.06 8.23 -9.52
C LEU A 86 6.08 7.18 -8.42
N VAL A 87 7.11 6.33 -8.46
CA VAL A 87 7.55 5.50 -7.34
C VAL A 87 9.03 5.80 -7.13
N ASN A 88 9.37 6.40 -5.98
CA ASN A 88 10.75 6.79 -5.62
C ASN A 88 11.48 7.57 -6.74
N ASP A 89 10.84 8.64 -7.23
CA ASP A 89 11.32 9.48 -8.35
C ASP A 89 11.34 8.83 -9.75
N SER A 90 11.08 7.53 -9.87
CA SER A 90 10.93 6.87 -11.17
C SER A 90 9.54 7.09 -11.74
N VAL A 91 9.46 7.52 -13.00
CA VAL A 91 8.19 7.73 -13.72
C VAL A 91 7.61 6.39 -14.12
N VAL A 92 6.37 6.13 -13.71
CA VAL A 92 5.74 4.84 -13.94
C VAL A 92 4.86 4.88 -15.20
N TYR A 93 5.13 3.96 -16.11
CA TYR A 93 4.35 3.72 -17.32
C TYR A 93 3.63 2.38 -17.24
N GLN A 94 2.51 2.23 -17.93
CA GLN A 94 1.84 0.95 -18.12
C GLN A 94 2.06 0.47 -19.56
N LYS A 95 2.17 -0.84 -19.74
CA LYS A 95 2.31 -1.45 -21.06
C LYS A 95 0.98 -1.42 -21.80
N THR A 96 0.99 -0.85 -23.01
CA THR A 96 -0.19 -0.78 -23.92
C THR A 96 0.03 -1.50 -25.23
N GLY A 97 1.26 -1.92 -25.54
CA GLY A 97 1.58 -2.67 -26.75
C GLY A 97 2.82 -3.54 -26.57
N ASN A 98 3.39 -3.98 -27.68
CA ASN A 98 4.61 -4.77 -27.68
C ASN A 98 5.83 -3.90 -27.41
N ILE A 99 6.43 -4.09 -26.25
CA ILE A 99 7.68 -3.44 -25.84
C ILE A 99 8.77 -4.51 -25.74
N LYS A 100 9.97 -4.18 -26.24
CA LYS A 100 11.17 -4.97 -25.99
C LYS A 100 11.93 -4.32 -24.85
N LEU A 101 12.18 -5.08 -23.78
CA LEU A 101 12.97 -4.65 -22.63
C LEU A 101 14.22 -5.52 -22.59
N ASP A 102 15.39 -4.92 -22.75
CA ASP A 102 16.67 -5.59 -22.55
C ASP A 102 17.32 -5.09 -21.27
N HIS A 103 17.27 -5.89 -20.21
CA HIS A 103 17.86 -5.54 -18.92
C HIS A 103 19.40 -5.43 -18.97
N ASN A 104 20.05 -5.95 -20.02
CA ASN A 104 21.51 -5.99 -20.12
C ASN A 104 22.13 -4.73 -20.75
N SER A 105 21.33 -3.83 -21.34
CA SER A 105 21.91 -2.66 -21.99
C SER A 105 20.94 -1.50 -22.17
N GLU A 106 21.22 -0.37 -21.52
CA GLU A 106 20.56 0.93 -21.82
C GLU A 106 20.80 1.36 -23.28
N LYS A 107 21.99 1.06 -23.82
CA LYS A 107 22.34 1.33 -25.22
C LYS A 107 21.53 0.49 -26.22
N GLN A 108 21.01 -0.68 -25.84
CA GLN A 108 20.07 -1.44 -26.66
C GLN A 108 18.63 -0.98 -26.42
N ASN A 109 18.32 -0.59 -25.18
CA ASN A 109 17.10 0.11 -24.81
C ASN A 109 17.08 1.59 -25.21
N LYS A 110 17.74 2.03 -26.30
CA LYS A 110 17.86 3.45 -26.74
C LYS A 110 16.57 4.28 -26.62
N GLN A 111 15.44 3.59 -26.70
CA GLN A 111 14.10 4.09 -26.54
C GLN A 111 13.77 4.59 -25.12
N TYR A 112 14.24 3.95 -24.05
CA TYR A 112 13.85 4.13 -22.65
C TYR A 112 14.98 4.77 -21.82
N ALA A 113 14.65 5.77 -20.99
CA ALA A 113 15.63 6.36 -20.07
C ALA A 113 15.71 5.52 -18.78
N GLY A 114 16.89 5.40 -18.16
CA GLY A 114 17.09 4.64 -16.92
C GLY A 114 16.30 5.11 -15.69
N ASN A 115 15.48 6.16 -15.80
CA ASN A 115 14.64 6.71 -14.73
C ASN A 115 13.13 6.43 -14.91
N ILE A 116 12.78 5.42 -15.72
CA ILE A 116 11.39 4.98 -15.89
C ILE A 116 11.20 3.55 -15.41
N SER A 117 10.02 3.28 -14.87
CA SER A 117 9.57 1.95 -14.49
C SER A 117 8.28 1.60 -15.21
N ILE A 118 7.99 0.31 -15.30
CA ILE A 118 6.75 -0.24 -15.81
C ILE A 118 5.93 -0.72 -14.61
N GLY A 119 4.73 -0.17 -14.48
CA GLY A 119 3.79 -0.51 -13.43
C GLY A 119 2.62 -1.33 -13.94
N LYS A 120 2.10 -2.18 -13.04
CA LYS A 120 0.86 -2.92 -13.22
C LYS A 120 0.13 -2.97 -11.88
N VAL A 121 -1.19 -2.84 -11.92
CA VAL A 121 -2.05 -3.16 -10.77
C VAL A 121 -2.66 -4.53 -11.01
N ASP A 122 -2.55 -5.40 -10.01
CA ASP A 122 -3.14 -6.73 -9.99
C ASP A 122 -3.64 -7.08 -8.59
N THR A 123 -4.21 -8.26 -8.45
CA THR A 123 -4.65 -8.81 -7.17
C THR A 123 -3.83 -10.06 -6.88
N ILE A 124 -3.20 -10.11 -5.71
CA ILE A 124 -2.40 -11.26 -5.24
C ILE A 124 -2.97 -11.67 -3.89
N ASN A 125 -3.40 -12.93 -3.77
CA ASN A 125 -4.00 -13.48 -2.55
C ASN A 125 -5.16 -12.61 -1.99
N GLY A 126 -5.97 -12.03 -2.89
CA GLY A 126 -7.08 -11.14 -2.53
C GLY A 126 -6.69 -9.71 -2.14
N LEU A 127 -5.39 -9.39 -2.13
CA LEU A 127 -4.88 -8.05 -1.84
C LEU A 127 -4.61 -7.28 -3.13
N SER A 128 -5.05 -6.02 -3.17
CA SER A 128 -4.66 -5.07 -4.23
C SER A 128 -3.15 -4.91 -4.22
N SER A 129 -2.53 -5.06 -5.39
CA SER A 129 -1.09 -5.13 -5.57
C SER A 129 -0.63 -4.15 -6.64
N LEU A 130 0.44 -3.41 -6.34
CA LEU A 130 1.15 -2.55 -7.27
C LEU A 130 2.51 -3.17 -7.57
N ARG A 131 2.63 -3.72 -8.77
CA ARG A 131 3.86 -4.31 -9.31
C ARG A 131 4.63 -3.27 -10.11
N ILE A 132 5.92 -3.11 -9.81
CA ILE A 132 6.83 -2.16 -10.45
C ILE A 132 8.07 -2.91 -10.95
N ARG A 133 8.39 -2.78 -12.23
CA ARG A 133 9.62 -3.27 -12.84
C ARG A 133 10.40 -2.10 -13.40
N ASP A 134 11.63 -1.89 -12.94
CA ASP A 134 12.53 -0.94 -13.60
C ASP A 134 12.92 -1.46 -14.98
N VAL A 135 13.01 -0.60 -15.99
CA VAL A 135 13.29 -1.05 -17.38
C VAL A 135 14.63 -1.78 -17.51
N LEU A 136 15.61 -1.40 -16.69
CA LEU A 136 16.90 -2.06 -16.58
C LEU A 136 16.98 -3.05 -15.41
N GLY A 137 15.88 -3.20 -14.66
CA GLY A 137 15.78 -4.11 -13.53
C GLY A 137 15.48 -5.54 -13.97
N SER A 138 16.04 -6.50 -13.24
CA SER A 138 15.81 -7.94 -13.44
C SER A 138 14.67 -8.50 -12.58
N VAL A 139 14.19 -7.74 -11.60
CA VAL A 139 13.24 -8.19 -10.58
C VAL A 139 12.08 -7.20 -10.48
N ASP A 140 10.86 -7.72 -10.37
CA ASP A 140 9.69 -6.89 -10.06
C ASP A 140 9.60 -6.70 -8.55
N ILE A 141 9.35 -5.46 -8.15
CA ILE A 141 8.97 -5.13 -6.79
C ILE A 141 7.45 -5.10 -6.73
N ILE A 142 6.87 -5.86 -5.80
CA ILE A 142 5.44 -5.96 -5.58
C ILE A 142 5.10 -5.32 -4.23
N TYR A 143 4.22 -4.32 -4.26
CA TYR A 143 3.65 -3.70 -3.08
C TYR A 143 2.20 -4.15 -2.91
N MET A 144 1.90 -4.94 -1.88
CA MET A 144 0.54 -5.43 -1.61
C MET A 144 -0.08 -4.63 -0.47
N LEU A 145 -1.24 -4.02 -0.71
CA LEU A 145 -1.93 -3.25 0.31
C LEU A 145 -2.53 -4.19 1.36
N GLY A 146 -2.18 -3.97 2.63
CA GLY A 146 -2.66 -4.81 3.72
C GLY A 146 -2.67 -4.11 5.07
N THR A 147 -2.88 -4.89 6.12
CA THR A 147 -2.84 -4.42 7.50
C THR A 147 -1.94 -5.33 8.34
N PHE A 148 -1.02 -4.74 9.10
CA PHE A 148 -0.19 -5.46 10.06
C PHE A 148 -0.41 -4.87 11.46
N LYS A 149 -0.87 -5.70 12.39
CA LYS A 149 -1.15 -5.31 13.79
C LYS A 149 -2.03 -4.05 13.89
N GLY A 150 -3.07 -3.96 13.05
CA GLY A 150 -4.01 -2.82 13.02
C GLY A 150 -3.51 -1.58 12.28
N HIS A 151 -2.31 -1.62 11.67
CA HIS A 151 -1.77 -0.51 10.89
C HIS A 151 -1.79 -0.83 9.40
N GLN A 152 -2.33 0.09 8.59
CA GLN A 152 -2.22 0.01 7.14
C GLN A 152 -0.74 -0.04 6.73
N CYS A 153 -0.43 -0.96 5.83
CA CYS A 153 0.94 -1.20 5.36
C CYS A 153 0.96 -1.64 3.89
N LEU A 154 2.14 -1.57 3.29
CA LEU A 154 2.45 -2.28 2.05
C LEU A 154 3.33 -3.46 2.40
N PHE A 155 2.89 -4.68 2.12
CA PHE A 155 3.77 -5.83 2.13
C PHE A 155 4.65 -5.79 0.88
N LEU A 156 5.94 -6.04 1.07
CA LEU A 156 6.96 -6.03 0.03
C LEU A 156 7.28 -7.46 -0.36
N ALA A 157 7.03 -7.80 -1.62
CA ALA A 157 7.45 -9.05 -2.23
C ALA A 157 8.27 -8.77 -3.49
N TYR A 158 9.02 -9.77 -3.94
CA TYR A 158 9.69 -9.75 -5.23
C TYR A 158 9.05 -10.81 -6.13
N ASP A 159 8.94 -10.57 -7.44
CA ASP A 159 8.48 -11.60 -8.39
C ASP A 159 9.62 -12.57 -8.71
N PHE A 160 10.09 -13.28 -7.70
CA PHE A 160 11.07 -14.35 -7.77
C PHE A 160 10.67 -15.45 -6.78
N GLY A 161 10.53 -16.69 -7.25
CA GLY A 161 10.07 -17.82 -6.41
C GLY A 161 8.62 -17.69 -5.95
N ASP A 162 8.36 -18.05 -4.70
CA ASP A 162 7.00 -18.21 -4.13
C ASP A 162 6.29 -16.88 -3.77
N ARG A 163 6.84 -15.73 -4.21
CA ARG A 163 6.33 -14.37 -3.92
C ARG A 163 6.17 -14.11 -2.42
N GLU A 164 7.12 -14.60 -1.64
CA GLU A 164 7.14 -14.41 -0.20
C GLU A 164 7.22 -12.93 0.19
N ILE A 165 6.65 -12.61 1.34
CA ILE A 165 6.75 -11.27 1.91
C ILE A 165 8.12 -11.13 2.55
N HIS A 166 8.98 -10.31 1.95
CA HIS A 166 10.35 -10.04 2.44
C HIS A 166 10.42 -8.80 3.32
N GLY A 167 9.32 -8.04 3.42
CA GLY A 167 9.28 -6.88 4.29
C GLY A 167 7.94 -6.19 4.28
N VAL A 168 7.90 -5.06 4.97
CA VAL A 168 6.72 -4.23 5.10
C VAL A 168 7.10 -2.76 5.08
N LEU A 169 6.21 -1.93 4.56
CA LEU A 169 6.31 -0.49 4.65
C LEU A 169 5.09 0.07 5.38
N PHE A 170 5.33 0.97 6.33
CA PHE A 170 4.29 1.63 7.12
C PHE A 170 4.13 3.09 6.72
N LYS A 171 2.98 3.70 7.02
CA LYS A 171 2.80 5.15 6.87
C LYS A 171 3.61 5.99 7.87
N LYS A 172 4.09 5.38 8.96
CA LYS A 172 4.86 6.07 10.00
C LYS A 172 6.26 5.46 10.16
N ALA A 173 7.26 6.31 10.31
CA ALA A 173 8.67 5.91 10.41
C ALA A 173 8.98 5.16 11.71
N ASP A 174 8.35 5.55 12.82
CA ASP A 174 8.49 4.89 14.13
C ASP A 174 8.02 3.43 14.10
N LEU A 175 6.90 3.14 13.42
CA LEU A 175 6.41 1.78 13.22
C LEU A 175 7.39 0.94 12.39
N ALA A 176 7.96 1.52 11.33
CA ALA A 176 8.97 0.85 10.52
C ALA A 176 10.21 0.48 11.34
N VAL A 177 10.69 1.38 12.20
CA VAL A 177 11.80 1.08 13.11
C VAL A 177 11.38 0.07 14.18
N LYS A 178 10.18 0.18 14.76
CA LYS A 178 9.66 -0.73 15.79
C LYS A 178 9.64 -2.18 15.31
N TYR A 179 9.19 -2.42 14.08
CA TYR A 179 9.02 -3.77 13.52
C TYR A 179 10.17 -4.23 12.61
N ARG A 180 11.29 -3.51 12.56
CA ARG A 180 12.43 -3.82 11.68
C ARG A 180 13.04 -5.22 11.85
N LYS A 181 12.90 -5.82 13.04
CA LYS A 181 13.41 -7.16 13.38
C LYS A 181 12.34 -8.25 13.26
N TYR A 182 11.13 -7.89 12.83
CA TYR A 182 10.07 -8.88 12.65
C TYR A 182 10.33 -9.67 11.38
N ASP A 183 10.18 -10.98 11.46
CA ASP A 183 10.32 -11.88 10.32
C ASP A 183 9.01 -11.96 9.55
N PHE A 184 8.92 -11.19 8.45
CA PHE A 184 7.72 -11.07 7.63
C PHE A 184 7.48 -12.25 6.69
N SER A 185 8.48 -13.11 6.46
CA SER A 185 8.34 -14.32 5.62
C SER A 185 7.29 -15.30 6.16
N LYS A 186 6.99 -15.20 7.46
CA LYS A 186 6.00 -16.02 8.16
C LYS A 186 4.56 -15.58 7.92
N LEU A 187 4.34 -14.44 7.26
CA LEU A 187 3.00 -13.98 6.91
C LEU A 187 2.55 -14.68 5.63
N LYS A 188 1.37 -15.31 5.68
CA LYS A 188 0.72 -15.99 4.55
C LYS A 188 -0.40 -15.14 3.99
#